data_AF-A0A1F8XDM1-F1
#
_entry.id   AF-A0A1F8XDM1-F1
#
_cell.length_a   1.000
_cell.length_b   1.000
_cell.length_c   1.000
_cell.angle_alpha   90.00
_cell.angle_beta   90.00
_cell.angle_gamma   90.00
#
_symmetry.space_group_name_H-M   'P 1'
#
loop_
_entity.id
_entity.type
_entity.pdbx_description
1 polymer ?
#
loop_
_entity_poly.entity_id
_entity_poly.type
_entity_poly.pdbx_seq_one_letter_code
_entity_poly.pdbx_strand_id
1 'polypeptide(L)'
;MTGEKSGAACTFCGQPITGEVPEQSNPCEYCSSPSGGYLHSILLTEAIGGPATGYVEGATYPQILLSISRFLLDKNDDKLCGIATIMMHVACEVAIERTLSDSFARKGIRSLEESVAGVLNGYNLANDKVRDLYTSLTGDEIQEQPFWDSFIRSAKRRDHIIRKGLIVSRTDAEESFQAANDFLAHMGR
;
A
#
# COMPACT_ATOMS: atom_id res chain seq x y z
N MET A 1 12.86 32.69 23.04
CA MET A 1 13.17 31.38 22.44
C MET A 1 11.91 30.54 22.52
N THR A 2 11.06 30.61 21.49
CA THR A 2 9.79 29.87 21.40
C THR A 2 10.06 28.57 20.67
N GLY A 3 10.02 27.45 21.39
CA GLY A 3 10.11 26.11 20.80
C GLY A 3 8.84 25.81 20.01
N GLU A 4 9.00 25.47 18.73
CA GLU A 4 7.93 24.93 17.89
C GLU A 4 7.40 23.63 18.51
N LYS A 5 6.12 23.63 18.89
CA LYS A 5 5.40 22.40 19.18
C LYS A 5 5.16 21.69 17.85
N SER A 6 5.93 20.64 17.58
CA SER A 6 5.65 19.69 16.49
C SER A 6 4.21 19.17 16.63
N GLY A 7 3.30 19.64 15.78
CA GLY A 7 1.93 19.13 15.73
C GLY A 7 1.94 17.68 15.23
N ALA A 8 1.18 16.81 15.90
CA ALA A 8 0.99 15.44 15.43
C ALA A 8 0.28 15.48 14.06
N ALA A 9 0.63 14.55 13.15
CA ALA A 9 -0.06 14.37 11.89
C ALA A 9 -0.82 13.03 11.90
N CYS A 10 -1.93 12.95 11.16
CA CYS A 10 -2.67 11.70 11.02
C CYS A 10 -1.79 10.65 10.36
N THR A 11 -1.59 9.52 11.02
CA THR A 11 -0.79 8.39 10.49
C THR A 11 -1.40 7.74 9.26
N PHE A 12 -2.69 7.98 8.99
CA PHE A 12 -3.38 7.44 7.82
C PHE A 12 -3.34 8.37 6.60
N CYS A 13 -3.58 9.68 6.76
CA CYS A 13 -3.70 10.64 5.65
C CYS A 13 -2.66 11.79 5.67
N GLY A 14 -1.76 11.83 6.65
CA GLY A 14 -0.69 12.82 6.75
C GLY A 14 -1.12 14.25 7.10
N GLN A 15 -2.42 14.51 7.25
CA GLN A 15 -2.92 15.84 7.60
C GLN A 15 -2.54 16.23 9.03
N PRO A 16 -2.15 17.50 9.28
CA PRO A 16 -1.82 17.97 10.62
C PRO A 16 -3.05 17.92 11.54
N ILE A 17 -2.87 17.38 12.74
CA ILE A 17 -3.90 17.32 13.78
C ILE A 17 -3.80 18.60 14.59
N THR A 18 -4.83 19.43 14.51
CA THR A 18 -4.94 20.67 15.30
C THR A 18 -5.64 20.39 16.62
N GLY A 19 -4.92 20.53 17.75
CA GLY A 19 -5.52 20.42 19.09
C GLY A 19 -4.63 19.70 20.10
N GLU A 20 -5.07 19.70 21.37
CA GLU A 20 -4.48 18.84 22.41
C GLU A 20 -4.94 17.39 22.20
N VAL A 21 -4.10 16.43 22.58
CA VAL A 21 -4.34 14.99 22.44
C VAL A 21 -5.59 14.57 23.24
N PRO A 22 -6.75 14.24 22.61
CA PRO A 22 -7.89 13.70 23.35
C PRO A 22 -7.59 12.35 24.01
N GLU A 23 -8.14 12.14 25.21
CA GLU A 23 -8.07 10.87 25.96
C GLU A 23 -8.78 9.70 25.24
N GLN A 24 -9.63 9.99 24.26
CA GLN A 24 -10.34 9.00 23.43
C GLN A 24 -10.16 9.33 21.95
N SER A 25 -9.77 8.32 21.16
CA SER A 25 -9.52 8.45 19.73
C SER A 25 -10.82 8.70 18.95
N ASN A 26 -11.12 9.96 18.65
CA ASN A 26 -12.17 10.30 17.67
C ASN A 26 -11.67 9.99 16.25
N PRO A 27 -12.54 9.64 15.29
CA PRO A 27 -12.14 9.44 13.90
C PRO A 27 -11.46 10.69 13.31
N CYS A 28 -10.51 10.50 12.40
CA CYS A 28 -9.86 11.62 11.71
C CYS A 28 -10.90 12.42 10.92
N GLU A 29 -10.97 13.74 11.13
CA GLU A 29 -11.94 14.61 10.44
C GLU A 29 -11.72 14.70 8.93
N TYR A 30 -10.51 14.38 8.45
CA TYR A 30 -10.14 14.48 7.03
C TYR A 30 -10.36 13.19 6.24
N CYS A 31 -10.21 12.02 6.87
CA CYS A 31 -10.28 10.73 6.19
C CYS A 31 -11.20 9.71 6.88
N SER A 32 -11.88 10.11 7.96
CA SER A 32 -12.77 9.27 8.77
C SER A 32 -12.12 8.00 9.33
N SER A 33 -10.78 7.91 9.31
CA SER A 33 -10.06 6.78 9.89
C SER A 33 -10.40 6.70 11.39
N PRO A 34 -10.89 5.56 11.90
CA PRO A 34 -11.48 5.42 13.24
C PRO A 34 -10.50 5.67 14.41
N SER A 35 -9.23 5.96 14.12
CA SER A 35 -8.14 5.96 15.10
C SER A 35 -7.59 7.36 15.42
N GLY A 36 -8.13 8.44 14.85
CA GLY A 36 -7.78 9.81 15.27
C GLY A 36 -6.30 10.19 15.20
N GLY A 37 -5.49 9.47 14.43
CA GLY A 37 -4.04 9.66 14.42
C GLY A 37 -3.28 9.06 15.60
N TYR A 38 -3.91 8.23 16.44
CA TYR A 38 -3.21 7.46 17.47
C TYR A 38 -2.74 6.12 16.93
N LEU A 39 -1.57 5.68 17.44
CA LEU A 39 -0.92 4.43 17.10
C LEU A 39 -1.94 3.29 17.07
N HIS A 40 -2.11 2.67 15.89
CA HIS A 40 -2.70 1.33 15.86
C HIS A 40 -1.71 0.39 16.55
N SER A 41 -2.07 -0.10 17.73
CA SER A 41 -1.54 -1.34 18.24
C SER A 41 -2.16 -2.50 17.44
N ILE A 42 -1.58 -2.80 16.28
CA ILE A 42 -1.71 -4.18 15.77
C ILE A 42 -0.80 -5.02 16.64
N LEU A 43 -1.33 -5.46 17.77
CA LEU A 43 -0.75 -6.53 18.57
C LEU A 43 -0.92 -7.82 17.74
N LEU A 44 0.09 -8.13 16.93
CA LEU A 44 0.28 -9.43 16.27
C LEU A 44 0.74 -10.47 17.31
N THR A 45 -0.05 -10.65 18.36
CA THR A 45 0.47 -11.24 19.61
C THR A 45 0.73 -12.74 19.55
N GLU A 46 0.17 -13.48 18.59
CA GLU A 46 0.26 -14.95 18.66
C GLU A 46 0.72 -15.65 17.37
N ALA A 47 0.88 -14.94 16.24
CA ALA A 47 1.49 -15.50 15.03
C ALA A 47 2.95 -15.05 14.79
N ILE A 48 3.38 -13.99 15.50
CA ILE A 48 4.70 -13.33 15.40
C ILE A 48 5.43 -13.41 16.75
N GLY A 49 5.47 -14.60 17.35
CA GLY A 49 6.32 -14.91 18.51
C GLY A 49 7.77 -15.22 18.10
N GLY A 50 8.35 -14.40 17.23
CA GLY A 50 9.75 -14.53 16.78
C GLY A 50 10.34 -13.14 16.51
N PRO A 51 11.68 -13.00 16.39
CA PRO A 51 12.44 -11.74 16.54
C PRO A 51 12.26 -10.72 15.40
N ALA A 52 11.07 -10.62 14.80
CA ALA A 52 10.66 -9.51 13.96
C ALA A 52 10.09 -8.36 14.82
N THR A 53 10.74 -8.04 15.95
CA THR A 53 10.56 -6.76 16.64
C THR A 53 11.32 -5.70 15.86
N GLY A 54 10.72 -5.25 14.76
CA GLY A 54 11.20 -4.15 13.93
C GLY A 54 10.01 -3.29 13.53
N TYR A 55 9.36 -2.65 14.51
CA TYR A 55 8.43 -1.57 14.23
C TYR A 55 9.24 -0.39 13.65
N VAL A 56 8.94 0.00 12.42
CA VAL A 56 9.48 1.23 11.84
C VAL A 56 8.44 2.32 12.04
N GLU A 57 8.70 3.21 12.99
CA GLU A 57 7.93 4.44 13.18
C GLU A 57 7.86 5.19 11.84
N GLY A 58 6.66 5.56 11.39
CA GLY A 58 6.44 6.21 10.10
C GLY A 58 6.18 5.29 8.90
N ALA A 59 6.08 3.96 9.10
CA ALA A 59 5.73 3.04 8.01
C ALA A 59 4.31 3.30 7.46
N THR A 60 4.21 3.46 6.14
CA THR A 60 2.94 3.58 5.42
C THR A 60 2.22 2.23 5.34
N TYR A 61 0.91 2.23 5.12
CA TYR A 61 0.13 0.99 5.01
C TYR A 61 0.64 0.03 3.90
N PRO A 62 1.03 0.50 2.69
CA PRO A 62 1.74 -0.34 1.72
C PRO A 62 3.01 -1.01 2.26
N GLN A 63 3.83 -0.28 3.03
CA GLN A 63 5.06 -0.83 3.62
C GLN A 63 4.76 -1.89 4.68
N ILE A 64 3.68 -1.72 5.46
CA ILE A 64 3.22 -2.73 6.41
C ILE A 64 2.81 -4.01 5.66
N LEU A 65 2.01 -3.88 4.60
CA LEU A 65 1.57 -5.01 3.78
C LEU A 65 2.75 -5.75 3.14
N LEU A 66 3.72 -5.00 2.60
CA LEU A 66 4.95 -5.59 2.04
C LEU A 66 5.79 -6.30 3.11
N SER A 67 5.85 -5.75 4.33
CA SER A 67 6.55 -6.38 5.46
C SER A 67 5.87 -7.68 5.90
N ILE A 68 4.54 -7.72 5.90
CA ILE A 68 3.77 -8.95 6.14
C ILE A 68 4.10 -9.99 5.05
N SER A 69 4.15 -9.58 3.78
CA SER A 69 4.57 -10.48 2.70
C SER A 69 5.96 -11.07 2.91
N ARG A 70 6.94 -10.24 3.30
CA ARG A 70 8.31 -10.70 3.62
C ARG A 70 8.28 -11.73 4.75
N PHE A 71 7.57 -11.41 5.84
CA PHE A 71 7.42 -12.33 6.97
C PHE A 71 6.83 -13.69 6.56
N LEU A 72 5.83 -13.70 5.66
CA LEU A 72 5.24 -14.93 5.14
C LEU A 72 6.25 -15.75 4.31
N LEU A 73 7.08 -15.11 3.50
CA LEU A 73 8.14 -15.79 2.74
C LEU A 73 9.22 -16.39 3.64
N ASP A 74 9.52 -15.75 4.76
CA ASP A 74 10.57 -16.19 5.69
C ASP A 74 10.18 -17.46 6.47
N LYS A 75 8.89 -17.82 6.52
CA LYS A 75 8.39 -19.03 7.21
C LYS A 75 8.82 -20.35 6.58
N ASN A 76 9.47 -20.34 5.41
CA ASN A 76 9.95 -21.54 4.72
C ASN A 76 8.83 -22.57 4.44
N ASP A 77 7.60 -22.10 4.21
CA ASP A 77 6.46 -22.90 3.80
C ASP A 77 5.94 -22.41 2.44
N ASP A 78 6.11 -23.24 1.40
CA ASP A 78 5.71 -22.93 0.02
C ASP A 78 4.20 -22.64 -0.10
N LYS A 79 3.37 -23.14 0.83
CA LYS A 79 1.92 -22.83 0.85
C LYS A 79 1.65 -21.36 1.12
N LEU A 80 2.57 -20.65 1.77
CA LEU A 80 2.44 -19.23 2.08
C LEU A 80 2.91 -18.33 0.93
N CYS A 81 3.63 -18.85 -0.06
CA CYS A 81 4.16 -18.08 -1.19
C CYS A 81 3.05 -17.42 -2.03
N GLY A 82 1.92 -18.11 -2.22
CA GLY A 82 0.75 -17.56 -2.90
C GLY A 82 0.12 -16.40 -2.13
N ILE A 83 -0.05 -16.55 -0.81
CA ILE A 83 -0.60 -15.51 0.07
C ILE A 83 0.33 -14.30 0.10
N ALA A 84 1.63 -14.53 0.27
CA ALA A 84 2.64 -13.47 0.25
C ALA A 84 2.57 -12.66 -1.06
N THR A 85 2.48 -13.35 -2.20
CA THR A 85 2.35 -12.72 -3.53
C THR A 85 1.08 -11.85 -3.63
N ILE A 86 -0.06 -12.33 -3.13
CA ILE A 86 -1.29 -11.54 -3.10
C ILE A 86 -1.09 -10.27 -2.26
N MET A 87 -0.52 -10.40 -1.06
CA MET A 87 -0.30 -9.27 -0.14
C MET A 87 0.64 -8.21 -0.74
N MET A 88 1.63 -8.60 -1.54
CA MET A 88 2.50 -7.66 -2.27
C MET A 88 1.71 -6.81 -3.27
N HIS A 89 0.76 -7.42 -4.00
CA HIS A 89 -0.08 -6.70 -4.95
C HIS A 89 -1.10 -5.80 -4.25
N VAL A 90 -1.66 -6.23 -3.11
CA VAL A 90 -2.51 -5.38 -2.29
C VAL A 90 -1.74 -4.14 -1.82
N ALA A 91 -0.47 -4.29 -1.44
CA ALA A 91 0.39 -3.16 -1.09
C ALA A 91 0.53 -2.16 -2.25
N CYS A 92 0.78 -2.66 -3.47
CA CYS A 92 0.88 -1.82 -4.67
C CYS A 92 -0.45 -1.12 -4.98
N GLU A 93 -1.58 -1.83 -4.91
CA GLU A 93 -2.91 -1.27 -5.18
C GLU A 93 -3.29 -0.15 -4.22
N VAL A 94 -3.01 -0.32 -2.92
CA VAL A 94 -3.21 0.73 -1.91
C VAL A 94 -2.33 1.94 -2.20
N ALA A 95 -1.08 1.74 -2.64
CA ALA A 95 -0.21 2.86 -3.00
C ALA A 95 -0.78 3.65 -4.18
N ILE A 96 -1.31 2.96 -5.19
CA ILE A 96 -1.94 3.59 -6.35
C ILE A 96 -3.21 4.34 -5.99
N GLU A 97 -4.09 3.75 -5.19
CA GLU A 97 -5.29 4.43 -4.70
C GLU A 97 -4.94 5.76 -4.05
N ARG A 98 -3.94 5.77 -3.16
CA ARG A 98 -3.47 6.99 -2.48
C ARG A 98 -2.91 8.01 -3.45
N THR A 99 -2.08 7.58 -4.40
CA THR A 99 -1.51 8.50 -5.41
C THR A 99 -2.58 9.09 -6.32
N LEU A 100 -3.61 8.32 -6.69
CA LEU A 100 -4.73 8.83 -7.48
C LEU A 100 -5.54 9.86 -6.68
N SER A 101 -5.86 9.56 -5.42
CA SER A 101 -6.58 10.49 -4.51
C SER A 101 -5.83 11.82 -4.36
N ASP A 102 -4.53 11.76 -4.13
CA ASP A 102 -3.66 12.94 -4.07
C ASP A 102 -3.66 13.71 -5.40
N SER A 103 -3.65 13.02 -6.53
CA SER A 103 -3.62 13.64 -7.86
C SER A 103 -4.95 14.33 -8.19
N PHE A 104 -6.08 13.72 -7.83
CA PHE A 104 -7.40 14.36 -7.93
C PHE A 104 -7.45 15.65 -7.08
N ALA A 105 -6.94 15.59 -5.86
CA ALA A 105 -6.86 16.75 -4.98
C ALA A 105 -5.97 17.86 -5.55
N ARG A 106 -4.75 17.54 -5.99
CA ARG A 106 -3.79 18.50 -6.56
C ARG A 106 -4.31 19.18 -7.83
N LYS A 107 -5.10 18.47 -8.64
CA LYS A 107 -5.72 19.04 -9.86
C LYS A 107 -7.03 19.78 -9.60
N GLY A 108 -7.50 19.87 -8.34
CA GLY A 108 -8.74 20.57 -8.00
C GLY A 108 -10.02 19.89 -8.50
N ILE A 109 -9.96 18.58 -8.78
CA ILE A 109 -11.07 17.79 -9.35
C ILE A 109 -11.49 16.64 -8.41
N ARG A 110 -11.31 16.82 -7.10
CA ARG A 110 -11.67 15.84 -6.06
C ARG A 110 -13.11 15.34 -6.17
N SER A 111 -14.04 16.17 -6.63
CA SER A 111 -15.45 15.77 -6.83
C SER A 111 -15.64 14.63 -7.84
N LEU A 112 -14.67 14.37 -8.71
CA LEU A 112 -14.73 13.28 -9.69
C LEU A 112 -14.24 11.94 -9.13
N GLU A 113 -13.52 11.94 -8.01
CA GLU A 113 -12.84 10.77 -7.46
C GLU A 113 -13.81 9.61 -7.20
N GLU A 114 -14.91 9.86 -6.50
CA GLU A 114 -15.90 8.82 -6.16
C GLU A 114 -16.62 8.28 -7.41
N SER A 115 -16.91 9.15 -8.38
CA SER A 115 -17.53 8.74 -9.65
C SER A 115 -16.60 7.85 -10.48
N VAL A 116 -15.29 8.14 -10.45
CA VAL A 116 -14.28 7.33 -11.12
C VAL A 116 -14.04 6.02 -10.37
N ALA A 117 -13.95 6.06 -9.03
CA ALA A 117 -13.76 4.86 -8.22
C ALA A 117 -14.87 3.82 -8.46
N GLY A 118 -16.12 4.27 -8.62
CA GLY A 118 -17.27 3.39 -8.91
C GLY A 118 -17.22 2.64 -10.24
N VAL A 119 -16.36 3.06 -11.19
CA VAL A 119 -16.21 2.38 -12.50
C VAL A 119 -14.94 1.54 -12.61
N LEU A 120 -14.01 1.65 -11.65
CA LEU A 120 -12.78 0.88 -11.63
C LEU A 120 -13.00 -0.47 -10.94
N ASN A 121 -12.42 -1.53 -11.50
CA ASN A 121 -12.41 -2.87 -10.90
C ASN A 121 -11.12 -3.10 -10.10
N GLY A 122 -10.81 -2.19 -9.18
CA GLY A 122 -9.58 -2.16 -8.39
C GLY A 122 -8.48 -1.27 -8.99
N TYR A 123 -7.32 -1.25 -8.32
CA TYR A 123 -6.22 -0.31 -8.58
C TYR A 123 -4.96 -0.95 -9.17
N ASN A 124 -5.09 -2.14 -9.77
CA ASN A 124 -3.95 -2.84 -10.36
C ASN A 124 -3.55 -2.17 -11.69
N LEU A 125 -2.35 -1.60 -11.76
CA LEU A 125 -1.83 -0.95 -12.99
C LEU A 125 -1.51 -1.90 -14.14
N ALA A 126 -1.48 -3.22 -13.91
CA ALA A 126 -1.49 -4.18 -15.00
C ALA A 126 -2.78 -4.11 -15.84
N ASN A 127 -3.85 -3.47 -15.32
CA ASN A 127 -5.05 -3.13 -16.07
C ASN A 127 -4.84 -1.82 -16.85
N ASP A 128 -4.98 -1.89 -18.18
CA ASP A 128 -4.77 -0.75 -19.08
C ASP A 128 -5.63 0.47 -18.71
N LYS A 129 -6.90 0.27 -18.33
CA LYS A 129 -7.79 1.40 -17.94
C LYS A 129 -7.31 2.12 -16.69
N VAL A 130 -6.82 1.37 -15.70
CA VAL A 130 -6.29 1.95 -14.46
C VAL A 130 -4.97 2.67 -14.75
N ARG A 131 -4.13 2.10 -15.62
CA ARG A 131 -2.86 2.69 -16.04
C ARG A 131 -3.03 3.97 -16.85
N ASP A 132 -3.99 4.01 -17.77
CA ASP A 132 -4.29 5.19 -18.56
C ASP A 132 -4.79 6.34 -17.67
N LEU A 133 -5.67 6.03 -16.71
CA LEU A 133 -6.12 6.99 -15.70
C LEU A 133 -4.95 7.50 -14.87
N TYR A 134 -4.11 6.59 -14.36
CA TYR A 134 -2.92 6.93 -13.59
C TYR A 134 -2.02 7.88 -14.37
N THR A 135 -1.61 7.50 -15.58
CA THR A 135 -0.75 8.32 -16.45
C THR A 135 -1.38 9.68 -16.74
N SER A 136 -2.69 9.74 -16.97
CA SER A 136 -3.40 11.01 -17.21
C SER A 136 -3.40 11.93 -15.98
N LEU A 137 -3.46 11.35 -14.78
CA LEU A 137 -3.52 12.11 -13.53
C LEU A 137 -2.13 12.50 -12.99
N THR A 138 -1.15 11.62 -13.11
CA THR A 138 0.20 11.83 -12.55
C THR A 138 1.19 12.36 -13.57
N GLY A 139 0.97 12.09 -14.87
CA GLY A 139 1.96 12.30 -15.93
C GLY A 139 3.09 11.26 -15.92
N ASP A 140 3.02 10.24 -15.08
CA ASP A 140 4.04 9.20 -14.98
C ASP A 140 3.73 8.01 -15.89
N GLU A 141 4.62 7.77 -16.86
CA GLU A 141 4.60 6.62 -17.75
C GLU A 141 5.25 5.41 -17.07
N ILE A 142 4.55 4.85 -16.08
CA ILE A 142 5.06 3.76 -15.25
C ILE A 142 5.46 2.50 -16.05
N GLN A 143 4.88 2.29 -17.23
CA GLN A 143 5.22 1.19 -18.12
C GLN A 143 6.64 1.26 -18.71
N GLU A 144 7.23 2.45 -18.73
CA GLU A 144 8.60 2.66 -19.20
C GLU A 144 9.63 2.42 -18.09
N GLN A 145 9.19 2.10 -16.86
CA GLN A 145 10.10 1.86 -15.74
C GLN A 145 10.77 0.49 -15.84
N PRO A 146 12.05 0.35 -15.41
CA PRO A 146 12.80 -0.91 -15.54
C PRO A 146 12.16 -2.13 -14.84
N PHE A 147 11.36 -1.91 -13.79
CA PHE A 147 10.70 -2.98 -13.05
C PHE A 147 9.40 -3.47 -13.73
N TRP A 148 8.89 -2.77 -14.73
CA TRP A 148 7.54 -2.95 -15.26
C TRP A 148 7.26 -4.38 -15.74
N ASP A 149 8.17 -4.94 -16.55
CA ASP A 149 8.01 -6.29 -17.06
C ASP A 149 7.94 -7.35 -15.94
N SER A 150 8.73 -7.16 -14.89
CA SER A 150 8.70 -8.02 -13.69
C SER A 150 7.40 -7.86 -12.92
N PHE A 151 6.89 -6.64 -12.80
CA PHE A 151 5.59 -6.36 -12.19
C PHE A 151 4.44 -7.03 -12.96
N ILE A 152 4.42 -6.93 -14.30
CA ILE A 152 3.40 -7.58 -15.14
C ILE A 152 3.45 -9.11 -15.00
N ARG A 153 4.64 -9.72 -14.96
CA ARG A 153 4.76 -11.17 -14.70
C ARG A 153 4.19 -11.53 -13.33
N SER A 154 4.49 -10.74 -12.31
CA SER A 154 3.96 -10.93 -10.97
C SER A 154 2.43 -10.76 -10.90
N ALA A 155 1.87 -9.76 -11.59
CA ALA A 155 0.41 -9.54 -11.65
C ALA A 155 -0.32 -10.74 -12.29
N LYS A 156 0.24 -11.29 -13.38
CA LYS A 156 -0.28 -12.52 -14.00
C LYS A 156 -0.22 -13.71 -13.03
N ARG A 157 0.86 -13.82 -12.27
CA ARG A 157 1.03 -14.86 -11.23
C ARG A 157 -0.05 -14.72 -10.14
N ARG A 158 -0.28 -13.51 -9.63
CA ARG A 158 -1.34 -13.19 -8.66
C ARG A 158 -2.74 -13.56 -9.19
N ASP A 159 -3.04 -13.23 -10.45
CA ASP A 159 -4.31 -13.61 -11.06
C ASP A 159 -4.47 -15.13 -11.20
N HIS A 160 -3.39 -15.86 -11.51
CA HIS A 160 -3.40 -17.32 -11.53
C HIS A 160 -3.55 -17.94 -10.13
N ILE A 161 -2.96 -17.34 -9.08
CA ILE A 161 -3.19 -17.77 -7.70
C ILE A 161 -4.69 -17.66 -7.38
N ILE A 162 -5.26 -16.47 -7.56
CA ILE A 162 -6.65 -16.18 -7.15
C ILE A 162 -7.66 -17.00 -7.97
N ARG A 163 -7.47 -17.07 -9.29
CA ARG A 163 -8.49 -17.66 -10.19
C ARG A 163 -8.30 -19.16 -10.44
N LYS A 164 -7.07 -19.67 -10.32
CA LYS A 164 -6.73 -21.06 -10.71
C LYS A 164 -6.12 -21.87 -9.56
N GLY A 165 -5.95 -21.27 -8.38
CA GLY A 165 -5.30 -21.94 -7.24
C GLY A 165 -3.85 -22.31 -7.53
N LEU A 166 -3.15 -21.52 -8.34
CA LEU A 166 -1.73 -21.77 -8.65
C LEU A 166 -0.90 -21.83 -7.36
N ILE A 167 -0.17 -22.92 -7.17
CA ILE A 167 0.87 -23.03 -6.15
C ILE A 167 2.12 -22.35 -6.69
N VAL A 168 2.66 -21.40 -5.91
CA VAL A 168 3.77 -20.55 -6.32
C VAL A 168 5.04 -21.05 -5.67
N SER A 169 6.12 -21.17 -6.46
CA SER A 169 7.43 -21.51 -5.91
C SER A 169 8.00 -20.36 -5.09
N ARG A 170 8.92 -20.65 -4.17
CA ARG A 170 9.59 -19.57 -3.43
C ARG A 170 10.34 -18.61 -4.33
N THR A 171 11.03 -19.11 -5.35
CA THR A 171 11.74 -18.28 -6.34
C THR A 171 10.78 -17.30 -7.02
N ASP A 172 9.64 -17.80 -7.49
CA ASP A 172 8.59 -16.98 -8.09
C ASP A 172 8.05 -15.92 -7.13
N ALA A 173 7.89 -16.27 -5.85
CA ALA A 173 7.38 -15.35 -4.84
C ALA A 173 8.41 -14.27 -4.45
N GLU A 174 9.71 -14.60 -4.42
CA GLU A 174 10.78 -13.62 -4.24
C GLU A 174 10.90 -12.66 -5.43
N GLU A 175 10.74 -13.16 -6.67
CA GLU A 175 10.65 -12.30 -7.85
C GLU A 175 9.45 -11.33 -7.77
N SER A 176 8.29 -11.82 -7.31
CA SER A 176 7.13 -10.97 -7.05
C SER A 176 7.42 -9.92 -5.97
N PHE A 177 8.13 -10.31 -4.91
CA PHE A 177 8.49 -9.39 -3.83
C PHE A 177 9.39 -8.28 -4.36
N GLN A 178 10.43 -8.62 -5.13
CA GLN A 178 11.34 -7.63 -5.69
C GLN A 178 10.60 -6.67 -6.62
N ALA A 179 9.74 -7.19 -7.50
CA ALA A 179 8.94 -6.35 -8.40
C ALA A 179 8.00 -5.40 -7.64
N ALA A 180 7.34 -5.86 -6.58
CA ALA A 180 6.48 -5.02 -5.76
C ALA A 180 7.27 -4.01 -4.92
N ASN A 181 8.45 -4.38 -4.43
CA ASN A 181 9.34 -3.47 -3.71
C ASN A 181 9.85 -2.35 -4.62
N ASP A 182 10.28 -2.68 -5.84
CA ASP A 182 10.74 -1.70 -6.83
C ASP A 182 9.59 -0.76 -7.26
N PHE A 183 8.40 -1.32 -7.45
CA PHE A 183 7.18 -0.55 -7.70
C PHE A 183 6.91 0.44 -6.56
N LEU A 184 6.88 -0.02 -5.31
CA LEU A 184 6.61 0.86 -4.15
C LEU A 184 7.71 1.89 -3.94
N ALA A 185 8.97 1.55 -4.22
CA ALA A 185 10.09 2.49 -4.19
C ALA A 185 9.99 3.57 -5.28
N HIS A 186 9.34 3.27 -6.42
CA HIS A 186 9.00 4.26 -7.43
C HIS A 186 7.86 5.18 -6.98
N MET A 187 6.82 4.61 -6.37
CA MET A 187 5.67 5.37 -5.86
C MET A 187 6.00 6.33 -4.71
N GLY A 188 7.08 6.08 -3.97
CA GLY A 188 7.55 6.92 -2.87
C GLY A 188 8.44 8.10 -3.27
N ARG A 189 8.65 8.34 -4.57
CA ARG A 189 9.42 9.48 -5.10
C ARG A 189 8.53 10.70 -5.30
#